data_AF-A0A841AGL1-F1
#
_entry.id   AF-A0A841AGL1-F1
#
_cell.length_a   1.000
_cell.length_b   1.000
_cell.length_c   1.000
_cell.angle_alpha   90.00
_cell.angle_beta   90.00
_cell.angle_gamma   90.00
#
_symmetry.space_group_name_H-M   'P 1'
#
loop_
_entity.id
_entity.type
_entity.pdbx_description
1 polymer ?
#
loop_
_entity_poly.entity_id
_entity_poly.type
_entity_poly.pdbx_seq_one_letter_code
_entity_poly.pdbx_strand_id
1 'polypeptide(L)'
;MITLLADLAADPGVTTLLAGSSDDGIAGIAFPFLAGPAVFAAVYGGIYRYYRNTDKRHQFEKQTDVKVGNLKAQDRKRGSNNRQKSRSMNGRNSTDHLQRVRRIRVD
;
A
#
# COMPACT_ATOMS: atom_id res chain seq x y z
N MET A 1 26.80 28.14 -24.96
CA MET A 1 27.60 27.12 -24.23
C MET A 1 28.64 27.80 -23.35
N ILE A 2 29.55 28.63 -23.89
CA ILE A 2 30.51 29.43 -23.10
C ILE A 2 29.84 30.37 -22.08
N THR A 3 28.74 31.02 -22.47
CA THR A 3 27.99 31.95 -21.59
C THR A 3 27.29 31.24 -20.42
N LEU A 4 26.79 30.02 -20.65
CA LEU A 4 26.09 29.20 -19.66
C LEU A 4 27.06 28.68 -18.59
N LEU A 5 28.31 28.40 -18.99
CA LEU A 5 29.38 28.00 -18.10
C LEU A 5 29.89 29.18 -17.25
N ALA A 6 29.89 30.39 -17.81
CA ALA A 6 30.27 31.61 -17.10
C ALA A 6 29.23 32.02 -16.04
N ASP A 7 27.93 31.91 -16.36
CA ASP A 7 26.85 32.15 -15.38
C ASP A 7 26.86 31.12 -14.25
N LEU A 8 27.12 29.85 -14.56
CA LEU A 8 27.22 28.79 -13.55
C LEU A 8 28.42 28.99 -12.62
N ALA A 9 29.53 29.53 -13.12
CA ALA A 9 30.73 29.83 -12.33
C ALA A 9 30.56 31.10 -11.46
N ALA A 10 29.69 32.03 -11.88
CA ALA A 10 29.37 33.24 -11.11
C ALA A 10 28.27 33.01 -10.07
N ASP A 11 27.63 31.84 -10.05
CA ASP A 11 26.57 31.51 -9.10
C ASP A 11 27.17 31.37 -7.68
N PRO A 12 26.72 32.19 -6.71
CA PRO A 12 27.17 32.09 -5.32
C PRO A 12 26.92 30.71 -4.70
N GLY A 13 25.92 29.96 -5.20
CA GLY A 13 25.65 28.58 -4.77
C GLY A 13 26.70 27.57 -5.26
N VAL A 14 27.23 27.77 -6.47
CA VAL A 14 28.30 26.92 -7.02
C VAL A 14 29.63 27.25 -6.36
N THR A 15 29.90 28.53 -6.12
CA THR A 15 31.13 28.97 -5.44
C THR A 15 31.17 28.54 -3.97
N THR A 16 30.04 28.48 -3.26
CA THR A 16 29.99 27.91 -1.89
C THR A 16 30.20 26.40 -1.86
N LEU A 17 29.65 25.65 -2.83
CA LEU A 17 29.89 24.22 -3.00
C LEU A 17 31.38 23.93 -3.30
N LEU A 18 31.98 24.73 -4.18
CA LEU A 18 33.39 24.59 -4.54
C LEU A 18 34.34 25.02 -3.41
N ALA A 19 34.01 26.08 -2.66
CA ALA A 19 34.82 26.60 -1.56
C ALA A 19 34.85 25.67 -0.34
N GLY A 20 33.74 24.97 -0.03
CA GLY A 20 33.67 23.98 1.05
C GLY A 20 34.37 22.64 0.74
N SER A 21 34.84 22.43 -0.50
CA SER A 21 35.44 21.17 -0.97
C SER A 21 36.97 21.13 -0.81
N SER A 22 37.55 22.06 -0.06
CA SER A 22 38.98 22.37 -0.07
C SER A 22 39.89 21.27 0.51
N ASP A 23 39.37 20.28 1.26
CA ASP A 23 40.17 19.17 1.82
C ASP A 23 39.87 17.78 1.20
N ASP A 24 38.77 17.63 0.44
CA ASP A 24 38.31 16.34 -0.10
C ASP A 24 37.93 16.48 -1.57
N GLY A 25 38.90 16.83 -2.42
CA GLY A 25 38.66 17.31 -3.79
C GLY A 25 37.85 16.41 -4.72
N ILE A 26 37.74 15.11 -4.46
CA ILE A 26 36.88 14.20 -5.24
C ILE A 26 35.54 13.95 -4.55
N ALA A 27 35.54 13.78 -3.22
CA ALA A 27 34.31 13.50 -2.48
C ALA A 27 33.40 14.73 -2.42
N GLY A 28 33.95 15.94 -2.21
CA GLY A 28 33.18 17.19 -2.21
C GLY A 28 32.51 17.48 -3.55
N ILE A 29 33.20 17.18 -4.66
CA ILE A 29 32.65 17.36 -6.01
C ILE A 29 31.63 16.26 -6.35
N ALA A 30 31.91 15.00 -5.99
CA ALA A 30 31.02 13.88 -6.31
C ALA A 30 29.75 13.84 -5.44
N PHE A 31 29.81 14.39 -4.22
CA PHE A 31 28.72 14.35 -3.26
C PHE A 31 27.39 14.89 -3.79
N PRO A 32 27.26 16.10 -4.36
CA PRO A 32 25.99 16.60 -4.87
C PRO A 32 25.41 15.74 -6.01
N PHE A 33 26.27 15.16 -6.87
CA PHE A 33 25.84 14.29 -7.97
C PHE A 33 25.33 12.93 -7.50
N LEU A 34 25.76 12.47 -6.33
CA LEU A 34 25.20 11.28 -5.68
C LEU A 34 23.96 11.64 -4.84
N ALA A 35 24.05 12.70 -4.05
CA ALA A 35 23.02 13.12 -3.12
C ALA A 35 21.72 13.52 -3.83
N GLY A 36 21.79 14.27 -4.93
CA GLY A 36 20.60 14.69 -5.68
C GLY A 36 19.75 13.51 -6.18
N PRO A 37 20.30 12.62 -7.02
CA PRO A 37 19.60 11.43 -7.49
C PRO A 37 19.19 10.47 -6.37
N ALA A 38 20.01 10.33 -5.31
CA ALA A 38 19.68 9.47 -4.17
C ALA A 38 18.46 10.01 -3.40
N VAL A 39 18.42 11.31 -3.11
CA VAL A 39 17.27 11.96 -2.45
C VAL A 39 16.03 11.84 -3.33
N PHE A 40 16.14 12.10 -4.63
CA PHE A 40 15.04 11.93 -5.57
C PHE A 40 14.47 10.50 -5.56
N ALA A 41 15.33 9.49 -5.67
CA ALA A 41 14.93 8.09 -5.67
C ALA A 41 14.28 7.67 -4.35
N ALA A 42 14.82 8.14 -3.21
CA ALA A 42 14.28 7.86 -1.89
C ALA A 42 12.88 8.47 -1.71
N VAL A 43 12.70 9.74 -2.05
CA VAL A 43 11.42 10.45 -1.92
C VAL A 43 10.37 9.85 -2.86
N TYR A 44 10.69 9.70 -4.14
CA TYR A 44 9.77 9.14 -5.13
C TYR A 44 9.41 7.69 -4.77
N GLY A 45 10.40 6.87 -4.41
CA GLY A 45 10.21 5.48 -4.01
C GLY A 45 9.36 5.34 -2.74
N GLY A 46 9.55 6.24 -1.76
CA GLY A 46 8.75 6.30 -0.54
C GLY A 46 7.28 6.61 -0.81
N ILE A 47 7.01 7.67 -1.58
CA ILE A 47 5.64 8.04 -2.01
C ILE A 47 5.01 6.90 -2.81
N TYR A 48 5.75 6.35 -3.78
CA TYR A 48 5.28 5.26 -4.61
C TYR A 48 4.95 4.02 -3.77
N ARG A 49 5.80 3.60 -2.83
CA ARG A 49 5.44 2.48 -1.94
C ARG A 49 4.23 2.78 -1.06
N TYR A 50 4.16 4.00 -0.50
CA TYR A 50 3.07 4.40 0.37
C TYR A 50 1.70 4.33 -0.31
N TYR A 51 1.60 4.79 -1.57
CA TYR A 51 0.33 4.83 -2.29
C TYR A 51 0.07 3.60 -3.15
N ARG A 52 1.10 3.04 -3.77
CA ARG A 52 0.94 1.98 -4.78
C ARG A 52 0.84 0.59 -4.18
N ASN A 53 1.02 0.45 -2.86
CA ASN A 53 0.82 -0.79 -2.06
C ASN A 53 1.33 -2.06 -2.78
N THR A 54 2.35 -1.94 -3.63
CA THR A 54 2.75 -2.99 -4.58
C THR A 54 3.48 -4.11 -3.85
N ASP A 55 4.07 -3.77 -2.70
CA ASP A 55 4.66 -4.67 -1.71
C ASP A 55 3.61 -5.34 -0.81
N LYS A 56 2.41 -4.78 -0.71
CA LYS A 56 1.29 -5.37 0.04
C LYS A 56 0.45 -6.27 -0.87
N ARG A 57 1.02 -7.40 -1.28
CA ARG A 57 0.21 -8.51 -1.80
C ARG A 57 -0.51 -9.15 -0.62
N HIS A 58 -1.84 -9.10 -0.63
CA HIS A 58 -2.65 -9.85 0.33
C HIS A 58 -2.30 -11.34 0.25
N GLN A 59 -1.65 -11.87 1.27
CA GLN A 59 -1.52 -13.32 1.43
C GLN A 59 -2.84 -13.86 2.00
N PHE A 60 -3.88 -13.85 1.16
CA PHE A 60 -5.20 -14.40 1.51
C PHE A 60 -5.10 -15.85 1.99
N GLU A 61 -4.08 -16.58 1.54
CA GLU A 61 -3.87 -18.00 1.87
C GLU A 61 -3.19 -18.25 3.23
N LYS A 62 -2.54 -17.25 3.86
CA LYS A 62 -1.78 -17.47 5.11
C LYS A 62 -2.34 -16.79 6.36
N GLN A 63 -3.25 -15.81 6.21
CA GLN A 63 -3.71 -15.00 7.35
C GLN A 63 -5.11 -15.34 7.85
N THR A 64 -5.82 -16.26 7.19
CA THR A 64 -7.15 -16.69 7.64
C THR A 64 -7.00 -17.88 8.58
N ASP A 65 -6.56 -17.63 9.82
CA ASP A 65 -6.67 -18.62 10.90
C ASP A 65 -8.14 -18.69 11.35
N VAL A 66 -8.90 -19.59 10.73
CA VAL A 66 -10.27 -19.88 11.13
C VAL A 66 -10.22 -20.72 12.41
N LYS A 67 -10.02 -20.05 13.56
CA LYS A 67 -10.17 -20.69 14.86
C LYS A 67 -11.63 -20.94 15.14
N VAL A 68 -12.06 -22.17 14.87
CA VAL A 68 -13.35 -22.69 15.31
C VAL A 68 -13.25 -22.87 16.83
N GLY A 69 -13.76 -21.90 17.59
CA GLY A 69 -13.94 -22.03 19.03
C GLY A 69 -14.79 -23.26 19.35
N ASN A 70 -14.60 -23.86 20.52
CA ASN A 70 -15.18 -25.14 20.96
C ASN A 70 -16.71 -25.19 20.72
N LEU A 71 -17.10 -25.61 19.53
CA LEU A 71 -18.47 -25.51 19.01
C LEU A 71 -19.25 -26.68 19.60
N LYS A 72 -19.77 -26.48 20.82
CA LYS A 72 -20.74 -27.38 21.45
C LYS A 72 -22.14 -27.19 20.85
N ALA A 73 -22.23 -27.08 19.53
CA ALA A 73 -23.50 -27.01 18.82
C ALA A 73 -23.75 -28.37 18.16
N GLN A 74 -24.78 -29.07 18.63
CA GLN A 74 -25.20 -30.31 18.02
C GLN A 74 -25.97 -29.96 16.72
N ASP A 75 -25.46 -30.37 15.56
CA ASP A 75 -26.16 -30.19 14.29
C ASP A 75 -27.37 -31.14 14.24
N ARG A 76 -28.52 -30.63 14.69
CA ARG A 76 -29.79 -31.33 14.60
C ARG A 76 -30.56 -30.81 13.41
N LYS A 77 -30.77 -31.68 12.43
CA LYS A 77 -31.67 -31.42 11.29
C LYS A 77 -33.05 -30.96 11.78
N ARG A 78 -33.39 -29.70 11.52
CA ARG A 78 -34.69 -29.10 11.91
C ARG A 78 -35.82 -29.45 10.96
N GLY A 79 -35.53 -29.80 9.70
CA GLY A 79 -36.55 -30.16 8.72
C GLY A 79 -36.03 -30.25 7.28
N SER A 80 -36.94 -30.55 6.36
CA SER A 80 -36.71 -30.49 4.90
C SER A 80 -37.95 -29.95 4.20
N ASN A 81 -37.75 -29.08 3.20
CA ASN A 81 -38.84 -28.54 2.39
C ASN A 81 -38.72 -29.05 0.94
N ASN A 82 -39.45 -30.11 0.61
CA ASN A 82 -39.31 -30.84 -0.66
C ASN A 82 -40.36 -30.45 -1.72
N ARG A 83 -41.20 -29.44 -1.45
CA ARG A 83 -42.31 -29.03 -2.36
C ARG A 83 -42.29 -27.53 -2.68
N GLN A 84 -41.10 -26.94 -2.75
CA GLN A 84 -40.96 -25.54 -3.15
C GLN A 84 -41.40 -25.38 -4.61
N LYS A 85 -42.42 -24.55 -4.85
CA LYS A 85 -42.83 -24.12 -6.20
C LYS A 85 -42.04 -22.91 -6.71
N SER A 86 -41.41 -22.18 -5.79
CA SER A 86 -40.56 -21.04 -6.12
C SER A 86 -39.20 -21.52 -6.59
N ARG A 87 -38.67 -20.87 -7.64
CA ARG A 87 -37.29 -21.08 -8.11
C ARG A 87 -36.26 -20.42 -7.19
N SER A 88 -36.68 -19.51 -6.32
CA SER A 88 -35.81 -18.76 -5.42
C SER A 88 -36.33 -18.78 -3.98
N MET A 89 -35.40 -18.77 -3.03
CA MET A 89 -35.71 -18.60 -1.62
C MET A 89 -36.13 -17.15 -1.33
N ASN A 90 -37.17 -17.00 -0.51
CA ASN A 90 -37.56 -15.70 0.02
C ASN A 90 -36.41 -15.15 0.89
N GLY A 91 -36.02 -13.90 0.63
CA GLY A 91 -34.87 -13.28 1.30
C GLY A 91 -33.50 -13.69 0.74
N ARG A 92 -33.40 -14.19 -0.50
CA ARG A 92 -32.10 -14.46 -1.13
C ARG A 92 -31.22 -13.20 -1.12
N ASN A 93 -29.96 -13.33 -0.71
CA ASN A 93 -29.01 -12.21 -0.66
C ASN A 93 -28.10 -12.09 -1.90
N SER A 94 -28.42 -12.79 -2.98
CA SER A 94 -27.54 -12.88 -4.15
C SER A 94 -27.41 -11.56 -4.93
N THR A 95 -28.37 -10.64 -4.80
CA THR A 95 -28.37 -9.35 -5.50
C THR A 95 -28.03 -8.17 -4.60
N ASP A 96 -27.96 -8.36 -3.28
CA ASP A 96 -27.70 -7.31 -2.28
C ASP A 96 -26.59 -7.72 -1.30
N HIS A 97 -25.51 -8.30 -1.83
CA HIS A 97 -24.43 -8.91 -1.05
C HIS A 97 -23.69 -7.94 -0.11
N LEU A 98 -23.89 -6.63 -0.25
CA LEU A 98 -23.33 -5.60 0.63
C LEU A 98 -24.26 -5.28 1.82
N GLN A 99 -25.50 -5.77 1.80
CA GLN A 99 -26.43 -5.59 2.90
C GLN A 99 -25.93 -6.35 4.14
N ARG A 100 -25.56 -5.59 5.18
CA ARG A 100 -25.06 -6.15 6.44
C ARG A 100 -26.17 -6.92 7.16
N VAL A 101 -25.89 -8.16 7.54
CA VAL A 101 -26.79 -8.98 8.37
C VAL A 101 -26.98 -8.30 9.72
N ARG A 102 -28.24 -7.97 10.06
CA ARG A 102 -28.60 -7.43 11.37
C ARG A 102 -28.69 -8.57 12.38
N ARG A 103 -28.22 -8.32 13.60
CA ARG A 103 -28.33 -9.29 14.70
C ARG A 103 -29.82 -9.50 15.02
N ILE A 104 -30.32 -10.71 14.83
CA ILE A 104 -31.67 -11.08 15.28
C ILE A 104 -31.60 -11.20 16.80
N ARG A 105 -32.39 -10.40 17.51
CA ARG A 105 -32.58 -10.58 18.96
C ARG A 105 -33.52 -11.77 19.13
N VAL A 106 -33.05 -12.78 19.85
CA VAL A 106 -33.88 -13.92 20.24
C VAL A 106 -34.26 -13.63 21.69
N ASP A 107 -35.54 -13.36 21.91
CA ASP A 107 -36.15 -13.30 23.24
C ASP A 107 -36.53 -14.72 23.70
#